data_AF-A0A0Q9QAJ7-F1
#
_entry.id   AF-A0A0Q9QAJ7-F1
#
_cell.length_a   1.000
_cell.length_b   1.000
_cell.length_c   1.000
_cell.angle_alpha   90.00
_cell.angle_beta   90.00
_cell.angle_gamma   90.00
#
_symmetry.space_group_name_H-M   'P 1'
#
loop_
_entity.id
_entity.type
_entity.pdbx_description
1 polymer ?
#
loop_
_entity_poly.entity_id
_entity_poly.type
_entity_poly.pdbx_seq_one_letter_code
_entity_poly.pdbx_strand_id
1 'polypeptide(L)'
;MTDPRTNDDPTLGALVHQLTQQVPDLIRSEMRLAQAEVAEKGKRAGVGIGMFSVAGLLAFFAIGTLIATAVLALALVVDAWLAALLVALVLLAAAAVAGLIGKSKVASAGPPKPERAMEGVKEDIATVKGGHRA
;
A
#
# COMPACT_ATOMS: atom_id res chain seq x y z
N MET A 1 17.25 -9.67 72.04
CA MET A 1 16.35 -8.76 71.31
C MET A 1 15.98 -9.46 70.01
N THR A 2 14.89 -10.24 70.01
CA THR A 2 14.45 -11.07 68.88
C THR A 2 13.56 -10.24 67.95
N ASP A 3 14.00 -10.05 66.71
CA ASP A 3 13.24 -9.39 65.65
C ASP A 3 12.36 -10.43 64.94
N PRO A 4 11.02 -10.32 64.99
CA PRO A 4 10.15 -11.24 64.28
C PRO A 4 10.16 -10.85 62.80
N ARG A 5 10.94 -11.57 61.99
CA ARG A 5 10.79 -11.52 60.54
C ARG A 5 9.40 -12.07 60.20
N THR A 6 8.44 -11.18 60.03
CA THR A 6 7.16 -11.48 59.41
C THR A 6 7.45 -11.86 57.97
N ASN A 7 7.48 -13.16 57.71
CA ASN A 7 7.37 -13.71 56.37
C ASN A 7 5.95 -13.42 55.87
N ASP A 8 5.72 -12.19 55.41
CA ASP A 8 4.56 -11.86 54.58
C ASP A 8 4.86 -12.34 53.16
N ASP A 9 4.67 -13.64 52.94
CA ASP A 9 4.50 -14.14 51.58
C ASP A 9 3.33 -13.34 50.96
N PRO A 10 3.51 -12.69 49.80
CA PRO A 10 2.48 -11.87 49.22
C PRO A 10 1.22 -12.72 49.06
N THR A 11 0.14 -12.28 49.73
CA THR A 11 -1.14 -12.97 49.66
C THR A 11 -1.60 -13.05 48.20
N LEU A 12 -2.31 -14.10 47.82
CA LEU A 12 -2.79 -14.29 46.45
C LEU A 12 -3.54 -13.05 45.91
N GLY A 13 -4.23 -12.32 46.80
CA GLY A 13 -4.86 -11.03 46.49
C GLY A 13 -3.87 -9.88 46.18
N ALA A 14 -2.72 -9.84 46.85
CA ALA A 14 -1.66 -8.85 46.58
C ALA A 14 -0.98 -9.08 45.21
N LEU A 15 -0.76 -10.33 44.80
CA LEU A 15 -0.24 -10.68 43.46
C LEU A 15 -1.23 -10.33 42.34
N VAL A 16 -2.52 -10.64 42.54
CA VAL A 16 -3.58 -10.28 41.57
C VAL A 16 -3.73 -8.76 41.46
N HIS A 17 -3.62 -8.04 42.57
CA HIS A 17 -3.62 -6.58 42.58
C HIS A 17 -2.40 -5.99 41.83
N GLN A 18 -1.20 -6.54 42.03
CA GLN A 18 0.00 -6.13 41.30
C GLN A 18 -0.07 -6.41 39.80
N LEU A 19 -0.58 -7.58 39.39
CA LEU A 19 -0.78 -7.92 37.97
C LEU A 19 -1.80 -6.99 37.31
N THR A 20 -2.89 -6.68 38.01
CA THR A 20 -3.92 -5.73 37.54
C THR A 20 -3.35 -4.32 37.36
N GLN A 21 -2.36 -3.94 38.16
CA GLN A 21 -1.66 -2.65 38.01
C GLN A 21 -0.60 -2.64 36.89
N GLN A 22 0.00 -3.78 36.54
CA GLN A 22 1.08 -3.86 35.54
C GLN A 22 0.59 -4.08 34.10
N VAL A 23 -0.53 -4.79 33.92
CA VAL A 23 -1.14 -5.03 32.59
C VAL A 23 -1.42 -3.72 31.81
N PRO A 24 -1.94 -2.63 32.41
CA PRO A 24 -2.15 -1.37 31.71
C PRO A 24 -0.86 -0.77 31.13
N ASP A 25 0.27 -0.92 31.80
CA ASP A 25 1.55 -0.37 31.33
C ASP A 25 2.14 -1.19 30.20
N LEU A 26 1.98 -2.51 30.23
CA LEU A 26 2.34 -3.39 29.12
C LEU A 26 1.53 -3.04 27.87
N ILE A 27 0.22 -2.89 27.99
CA ILE A 27 -0.67 -2.50 26.87
C ILE A 27 -0.24 -1.15 26.31
N ARG A 28 0.05 -0.16 27.17
CA ARG A 28 0.57 1.15 26.73
C ARG A 28 1.91 1.01 26.01
N SER A 29 2.81 0.13 26.46
CA SER A 29 4.10 -0.08 25.78
C SER A 29 3.94 -0.70 24.39
N GLU A 30 3.08 -1.71 24.25
CA GLU A 30 2.77 -2.33 22.95
C GLU A 30 2.11 -1.33 22.01
N MET A 31 1.21 -0.50 22.52
CA MET A 31 0.63 0.60 21.73
C MET A 31 1.68 1.62 21.28
N ARG A 32 2.65 1.96 22.14
CA ARG A 32 3.75 2.88 21.76
C ARG A 32 4.68 2.25 20.74
N LEU A 33 4.97 0.96 20.86
CA LEU A 33 5.77 0.21 19.91
C LEU A 33 5.06 0.13 18.55
N ALA A 34 3.79 -0.25 18.53
CA ALA A 34 2.97 -0.27 17.32
C ALA A 34 2.88 1.10 16.65
N GLN A 35 2.72 2.17 17.44
CA GLN A 35 2.75 3.55 16.92
C GLN A 35 4.12 3.90 16.30
N ALA A 36 5.22 3.53 16.94
CA ALA A 36 6.57 3.77 16.42
C ALA A 36 6.80 3.00 15.11
N GLU A 37 6.38 1.73 15.04
CA GLU A 37 6.52 0.91 13.84
C GLU A 37 5.68 1.45 12.68
N VAL A 38 4.43 1.87 12.94
CA VAL A 38 3.57 2.51 11.94
C VAL A 38 4.17 3.83 11.47
N ALA A 39 4.71 4.66 12.37
CA ALA A 39 5.37 5.91 12.01
C ALA A 39 6.62 5.67 11.16
N GLU A 40 7.43 4.68 11.49
CA GLU A 40 8.63 4.33 10.73
C GLU A 40 8.28 3.77 9.35
N LYS A 41 7.32 2.84 9.27
CA LYS A 41 6.79 2.33 8.00
C LYS A 41 6.20 3.47 7.15
N GLY A 42 5.43 4.37 7.76
CA GLY A 42 4.86 5.55 7.13
C GLY A 42 5.93 6.49 6.58
N LYS A 43 7.00 6.74 7.33
CA LYS A 43 8.13 7.56 6.87
C LYS A 43 8.84 6.93 5.68
N ARG A 44 9.14 5.63 5.74
CA ARG A 44 9.80 4.90 4.63
C ARG A 44 8.92 4.89 3.39
N ALA A 45 7.62 4.61 3.54
CA ALA A 45 6.66 4.67 2.45
C ALA A 45 6.54 6.09 1.87
N GLY A 46 6.48 7.11 2.72
CA GLY A 46 6.39 8.52 2.30
C GLY A 46 7.62 8.99 1.51
N VAL A 47 8.83 8.62 1.95
CA VAL A 47 10.06 8.89 1.19
C VAL A 47 10.04 8.16 -0.16
N GLY A 48 9.60 6.90 -0.19
CA GLY A 48 9.45 6.14 -1.43
C GLY A 48 8.47 6.79 -2.41
N ILE A 49 7.28 7.15 -1.95
CA ILE A 49 6.26 7.86 -2.75
C ILE A 49 6.79 9.20 -3.25
N GLY A 50 7.49 9.95 -2.38
CA GLY A 50 8.10 11.24 -2.74
C GLY A 50 9.14 11.10 -3.85
N MET A 51 10.09 10.18 -3.69
CA MET A 51 11.13 9.92 -4.71
C MET A 51 10.53 9.42 -6.02
N PHE A 52 9.55 8.51 -5.95
CA PHE A 52 8.88 8.01 -7.16
C PHE A 52 8.12 9.12 -7.89
N SER A 53 7.50 10.04 -7.15
CA SER A 53 6.81 11.20 -7.73
C SER A 53 7.79 12.11 -8.46
N VAL A 54 8.95 12.40 -7.86
CA VAL A 54 10.02 13.21 -8.49
C VAL A 54 10.56 12.50 -9.73
N ALA A 55 10.86 11.20 -9.62
CA ALA A 55 11.34 10.40 -10.75
C ALA A 55 10.33 10.38 -11.91
N GLY A 56 9.04 10.24 -11.61
CA GLY A 56 7.96 10.29 -12.60
C GLY A 56 7.89 11.66 -13.30
N LEU A 57 8.02 12.76 -12.55
CA LEU A 57 8.03 14.10 -13.13
C LEU A 57 9.25 14.35 -14.01
N LEU A 58 10.44 13.92 -13.57
CA LEU A 58 11.67 14.00 -14.37
C LEU A 58 11.55 13.16 -15.65
N ALA A 59 11.02 11.94 -15.56
CA ALA A 59 10.77 11.07 -16.71
C ALA A 59 9.77 11.71 -17.69
N PHE A 60 8.73 12.37 -17.19
CA PHE A 60 7.77 13.11 -18.01
C PHE A 60 8.45 14.23 -18.81
N PHE A 61 9.27 15.07 -18.16
CA PHE A 61 10.02 16.12 -18.86
C PHE A 61 11.07 15.57 -19.82
N ALA A 62 11.73 14.47 -19.46
CA ALA A 62 12.69 13.80 -20.33
C ALA A 62 12.01 13.30 -21.62
N ILE A 63 10.84 12.66 -21.52
CA ILE A 63 10.05 12.23 -22.69
C ILE A 63 9.64 13.43 -23.53
N GLY A 64 9.14 14.52 -22.92
CA GLY A 64 8.80 15.75 -23.64
C GLY A 64 10.00 16.35 -24.39
N THR A 65 11.18 16.34 -23.76
CA THR A 65 12.42 16.81 -24.38
C THR A 65 12.84 15.91 -25.55
N LEU A 66 12.72 14.59 -25.43
CA LEU A 66 13.00 13.65 -26.53
C LEU A 66 12.04 13.84 -27.71
N ILE A 67 10.76 14.09 -27.44
CA ILE A 67 9.76 14.44 -28.46
C ILE A 67 10.17 15.73 -29.17
N ALA A 68 10.56 16.77 -28.42
CA ALA A 68 11.04 18.02 -29.00
C ALA A 68 12.30 17.80 -29.85
N THR A 69 13.26 16.99 -29.38
CA THR A 69 14.44 16.60 -30.16
C THR A 69 14.06 15.90 -31.46
N ALA A 70 13.09 14.98 -31.45
CA ALA A 70 12.62 14.31 -32.66
C ALA A 70 11.99 15.29 -33.65
N VAL A 71 11.18 16.24 -33.16
CA VAL A 71 10.59 17.31 -33.99
C VAL A 71 11.68 18.18 -34.60
N LEU A 72 12.64 18.66 -33.80
CA LEU A 72 13.73 19.52 -34.27
C LEU A 72 14.65 18.80 -35.25
N ALA A 73 14.96 17.52 -35.01
CA ALA A 73 15.76 16.71 -35.92
C ALA A 73 15.06 16.52 -37.27
N LEU A 74 13.75 16.25 -37.26
CA LEU A 74 12.96 16.11 -38.49
C LEU A 74 12.79 17.47 -39.20
N ALA A 75 12.72 18.56 -38.46
CA ALA A 75 12.66 19.91 -39.00
C ALA A 75 13.94 20.34 -39.74
N LEU A 76 15.03 19.57 -39.66
CA LEU A 76 16.23 19.77 -40.50
C LEU A 76 15.99 19.41 -41.98
N VAL A 77 14.96 18.61 -42.27
CA VAL A 77 14.67 18.10 -43.62
C VAL A 77 13.27 18.43 -44.12
N VAL A 78 12.36 18.88 -43.24
CA VAL A 78 11.00 19.35 -43.60
C VAL A 78 10.63 20.60 -42.78
N ASP A 79 9.56 21.30 -43.15
CA ASP A 79 9.07 22.44 -42.37
C ASP A 79 8.73 22.05 -40.93
N ALA A 80 9.03 22.93 -39.98
CA ALA A 80 8.87 22.67 -38.54
C ALA A 80 7.41 22.30 -38.16
N TRP A 81 6.41 22.92 -38.79
CA TRP A 81 5.00 22.60 -38.54
C TRP A 81 4.65 21.18 -39.01
N LEU A 82 5.22 20.75 -40.13
CA LEU A 82 5.00 19.41 -40.68
C LEU A 82 5.73 18.35 -39.85
N ALA A 83 6.96 18.63 -39.41
CA ALA A 83 7.71 17.78 -38.49
C ALA A 83 6.92 17.52 -37.20
N ALA A 84 6.35 18.57 -36.59
CA ALA A 84 5.53 18.45 -35.40
C ALA A 84 4.29 17.57 -35.62
N LEU A 85 3.59 17.74 -36.76
CA LEU A 85 2.43 16.92 -37.10
C LEU A 85 2.78 15.44 -37.31
N LEU A 86 3.89 15.16 -37.99
CA LEU A 86 4.33 13.78 -38.23
C LEU A 86 4.68 13.06 -36.92
N VAL A 87 5.44 13.71 -36.04
CA VAL A 87 5.76 13.14 -34.72
C VAL A 87 4.50 12.96 -33.88
N ALA A 88 3.57 13.92 -33.91
CA ALA A 88 2.28 13.81 -33.22
C ALA A 88 1.46 12.61 -33.71
N LEU A 89 1.42 12.38 -35.02
CA LEU A 89 0.70 11.24 -35.61
C LEU A 89 1.29 9.90 -35.15
N VAL A 90 2.62 9.78 -35.12
CA VAL A 90 3.31 8.58 -34.62
C VAL A 90 2.99 8.34 -33.14
N LEU A 91 3.02 9.39 -32.32
CA LEU A 91 2.69 9.30 -30.90
C LEU A 91 1.23 8.91 -30.67
N LEU A 92 0.29 9.47 -31.44
CA LEU A 92 -1.13 9.10 -31.38
C LEU A 92 -1.36 7.64 -31.78
N ALA A 93 -0.66 7.15 -32.80
CA ALA A 93 -0.73 5.74 -33.19
C ALA A 93 -0.19 4.84 -32.06
N ALA A 94 0.95 5.17 -31.46
CA ALA A 94 1.50 4.44 -30.33
C ALA A 94 0.55 4.46 -29.11
N ALA A 95 -0.04 5.63 -28.81
CA ALA A 95 -1.01 5.79 -27.73
C ALA A 95 -2.29 4.97 -27.97
N ALA A 96 -2.79 4.92 -29.20
CA ALA A 96 -3.94 4.09 -29.56
C ALA A 96 -3.64 2.60 -29.34
N VAL A 97 -2.48 2.11 -29.80
CA VAL A 97 -2.06 0.71 -29.58
C VAL A 97 -1.93 0.41 -28.09
N ALA A 98 -1.23 1.26 -27.33
CA ALA A 98 -1.06 1.07 -25.89
C ALA A 98 -2.42 1.08 -25.16
N GLY A 99 -3.33 2.00 -25.54
CA GLY A 99 -4.67 2.10 -24.98
C GLY A 99 -5.53 0.87 -25.27
N LEU A 100 -5.45 0.31 -26.48
CA LEU A 100 -6.15 -0.92 -26.84
C LEU A 100 -5.62 -2.13 -26.05
N ILE A 101 -4.29 -2.25 -25.91
CA ILE A 101 -3.67 -3.30 -25.11
C ILE A 101 -4.06 -3.15 -23.63
N GLY A 102 -4.02 -1.93 -23.10
CA GLY A 102 -4.43 -1.62 -21.73
C GLY A 102 -5.88 -1.97 -21.46
N LYS A 103 -6.80 -1.56 -22.35
CA LYS A 103 -8.23 -1.91 -22.29
C LYS A 103 -8.44 -3.42 -22.27
N SER A 104 -7.73 -4.16 -23.13
CA SER A 104 -7.80 -5.62 -23.17
C SER A 104 -7.35 -6.25 -21.85
N LYS A 105 -6.20 -5.83 -21.30
CA LYS A 105 -5.69 -6.34 -20.03
C LYS A 105 -6.63 -6.04 -18.85
N VAL A 106 -7.20 -4.84 -18.81
CA VAL A 106 -8.18 -4.48 -17.76
C VAL A 106 -9.46 -5.30 -17.91
N ALA A 107 -9.96 -5.48 -19.14
CA ALA A 107 -11.14 -6.30 -19.38
C ALA A 107 -10.93 -7.78 -19.01
N SER A 108 -9.71 -8.31 -19.20
CA SER A 108 -9.34 -9.69 -18.83
C SER A 108 -9.04 -9.89 -17.35
N ALA A 109 -8.80 -8.83 -16.57
CA ALA A 109 -8.45 -8.94 -15.15
C ALA A 109 -9.64 -9.38 -14.25
N GLY A 110 -10.86 -9.44 -14.81
CA GLY A 110 -12.07 -9.79 -14.07
C GLY A 110 -12.47 -8.71 -13.06
N PRO A 111 -13.68 -8.81 -12.46
CA PRO A 111 -14.04 -7.96 -11.34
C PRO A 111 -13.05 -8.16 -10.19
N PRO A 112 -12.69 -7.13 -9.41
CA PRO A 112 -11.96 -7.28 -8.15
C PRO A 112 -12.92 -7.88 -7.10
N LYS A 113 -13.49 -9.03 -7.39
CA LYS A 113 -14.26 -9.82 -6.45
C LYS A 113 -13.30 -10.88 -5.92
N PRO A 114 -12.99 -10.87 -4.62
CA PRO A 114 -12.19 -11.93 -4.03
C PRO A 114 -13.07 -13.18 -3.95
N GLU A 115 -13.22 -13.88 -5.07
CA GLU A 115 -14.10 -15.05 -5.24
C GLU A 115 -13.86 -16.08 -4.15
N ARG A 116 -12.58 -16.33 -3.84
CA ARG A 116 -12.16 -17.24 -2.75
C ARG A 116 -12.56 -16.76 -1.35
N ALA A 117 -12.51 -15.44 -1.09
CA ALA A 117 -12.94 -14.90 0.21
C ALA A 117 -14.47 -14.96 0.36
N MET A 118 -15.21 -14.78 -0.74
CA MET A 118 -16.65 -14.93 -0.73
C MET A 118 -17.11 -16.39 -0.59
N GLU A 119 -16.34 -17.35 -1.13
CA GLU A 119 -16.59 -18.79 -0.91
C GLU A 119 -16.43 -19.18 0.55
N GLY A 120 -15.33 -18.77 1.21
CA GLY A 120 -15.13 -19.03 2.64
C GLY A 120 -16.25 -18.46 3.52
N VAL A 121 -16.68 -17.22 3.25
CA VAL A 121 -17.81 -16.61 3.98
C VAL A 121 -19.12 -17.35 3.75
N LYS A 122 -19.37 -17.87 2.53
CA LYS A 122 -20.57 -18.68 2.25
C LYS A 122 -20.54 -20.02 2.98
N GLU A 123 -19.38 -20.66 3.06
CA GLU A 123 -19.17 -21.93 3.77
C GLU A 123 -19.34 -21.76 5.29
N ASP A 124 -18.80 -20.67 5.85
CA ASP A 124 -18.98 -20.31 7.25
C ASP A 124 -20.47 -20.07 7.59
N ILE A 125 -21.18 -19.33 6.72
CA ILE A 125 -22.63 -19.08 6.90
C ILE A 125 -23.43 -20.39 6.78
N ALA A 126 -23.07 -21.28 5.86
CA ALA A 126 -23.74 -22.57 5.69
C ALA A 126 -23.56 -23.46 6.94
N THR A 127 -22.37 -23.45 7.53
CA THR A 127 -22.04 -24.20 8.75
C THR A 127 -22.84 -23.68 9.95
N VAL A 128 -22.91 -22.35 10.13
CA VAL A 128 -23.68 -21.73 11.22
C VAL A 128 -25.19 -21.95 11.05
N LYS A 129 -25.71 -21.92 9.81
CA LYS A 129 -27.13 -22.15 9.52
C LYS A 129 -27.54 -23.63 9.62
N GLY A 130 -26.62 -24.56 9.35
CA GLY A 130 -26.83 -26.00 9.49
C GLY A 130 -26.78 -26.48 10.95
N GLY A 131 -26.05 -25.78 11.82
CA GLY A 131 -25.90 -26.14 13.25
C GLY A 131 -27.11 -25.87 14.15
N HIS A 132 -28.23 -25.34 13.62
CA HIS A 132 -29.43 -25.02 14.41
C HIS A 132 -30.56 -26.05 14.30
N ARG A 133 -30.24 -27.29 13.94
CA ARG A 133 -31.16 -28.45 14.00
C ARG A 133 -30.52 -29.57 14.84
N ALA A 134 -30.57 -29.42 16.16
CA ALA A 134 -30.42 -30.50 17.12
C ALA A 134 -31.47 -30.29 18.21
#